data_AF-A0A933RD63-F1
#
_entry.id   AF-A0A933RD63-F1
#
_cell.length_a   1.000
_cell.length_b   1.000
_cell.length_c   1.000
_cell.angle_alpha   90.00
_cell.angle_beta   90.00
_cell.angle_gamma   90.00
#
_symmetry.space_group_name_H-M   'P 1'
#
loop_
_entity.id
_entity.type
_entity.pdbx_description
1 polymer ?
#
loop_
_entity_poly.entity_id
_entity_poly.type
_entity_poly.pdbx_seq_one_letter_code
_entity_poly.pdbx_strand_id
1 'polypeptide(L)'
;MEFRLLGPLEVTQGGRPVTVGGGKRRALLALLLLRHDTLVSAEQLIDELWGERPPATAAKSIHVYVSQLRKELAACNGEVIRTRGSGYVLPVRPGDLDVARFERLLGDGRRALAAGDPAVADRRLREALALWRGPPLADFTYEPFAQREIARLEEARLVALESRVDAGLALGRHDELVG
;
A
#
# COMPACT_ATOMS: atom_id res chain seq x y z
N MET A 1 -12.90 -2.38 3.88
CA MET A 1 -12.72 -1.16 3.07
C MET A 1 -11.40 -1.38 2.40
N GLU A 2 -11.32 -1.34 1.09
CA GLU A 2 -10.12 -1.79 0.40
C GLU A 2 -9.31 -0.60 -0.10
N PHE A 3 -8.02 -0.63 0.16
CA PHE A 3 -7.04 0.36 -0.24
C PHE A 3 -6.06 -0.31 -1.20
N ARG A 4 -5.80 0.38 -2.32
CA ARG A 4 -4.92 -0.15 -3.35
C ARG A 4 -3.86 0.86 -3.72
N LEU A 5 -2.59 0.50 -3.53
CA LEU A 5 -1.40 1.31 -3.81
C LEU A 5 -0.43 0.65 -4.81
N LEU A 6 -0.66 -0.60 -5.21
CA LEU A 6 0.10 -1.27 -6.28
C LEU A 6 -0.41 -0.81 -7.66
N GLY A 7 -0.30 0.49 -7.91
CA GLY A 7 -0.94 1.23 -9.00
C GLY A 7 -1.33 2.64 -8.54
N PRO A 8 -2.23 3.34 -9.26
CA PRO A 8 -2.89 4.54 -8.75
C PRO A 8 -3.63 4.26 -7.43
N LEU A 9 -3.72 5.26 -6.55
CA LEU A 9 -4.45 5.14 -5.29
C LEU A 9 -5.94 4.96 -5.59
N GLU A 10 -6.44 3.77 -5.25
CA GLU A 10 -7.87 3.47 -5.25
C GLU A 10 -8.32 3.16 -3.82
N VAL A 11 -9.51 3.65 -3.49
CA VAL A 11 -10.21 3.30 -2.26
C VAL A 11 -11.58 2.78 -2.66
N THR A 12 -11.97 1.62 -2.16
CA THR A 12 -13.30 1.06 -2.40
C THR A 12 -13.97 0.60 -1.11
N GLN A 13 -15.29 0.57 -1.13
CA GLN A 13 -16.11 0.13 -0.01
C GLN A 13 -17.29 -0.70 -0.54
N GLY A 14 -17.35 -1.97 -0.15
CA GLY A 14 -18.33 -2.91 -0.71
C GLY A 14 -18.27 -2.97 -2.24
N GLY A 15 -17.06 -2.90 -2.81
CA GLY A 15 -16.82 -2.86 -4.26
C GLY A 15 -17.11 -1.52 -4.95
N ARG A 16 -17.59 -0.49 -4.23
CA ARG A 16 -17.86 0.84 -4.81
C ARG A 16 -16.68 1.78 -4.60
N PRO A 17 -16.25 2.53 -5.63
CA PRO A 17 -15.20 3.53 -5.49
C PRO A 17 -15.57 4.63 -4.49
N VAL A 18 -14.61 5.01 -3.65
CA VAL A 18 -14.67 6.15 -2.73
C VAL A 18 -13.75 7.24 -3.26
N THR A 19 -14.30 8.42 -3.53
CA THR A 19 -13.52 9.55 -4.05
C THR A 19 -12.79 10.24 -2.92
N VAL A 20 -11.46 10.23 -2.98
CA VAL A 20 -10.59 11.03 -2.09
C VAL A 20 -10.11 12.24 -2.86
N GLY A 21 -10.56 13.43 -2.45
CA GLY A 21 -10.33 14.65 -3.21
C GLY A 21 -8.96 15.27 -2.95
N GLY A 22 -8.37 15.97 -3.92
CA GLY A 22 -7.18 16.82 -3.73
C GLY A 22 -5.85 16.09 -3.47
N GLY A 23 -4.77 16.57 -4.09
CA GLY A 23 -3.45 15.93 -4.04
C GLY A 23 -2.90 15.73 -2.62
N LYS A 24 -2.93 16.77 -1.77
CA LYS A 24 -2.39 16.67 -0.40
C LYS A 24 -3.18 15.74 0.53
N ARG A 25 -4.50 15.62 0.37
CA ARG A 25 -5.30 14.63 1.12
C ARG A 25 -5.01 13.20 0.64
N ARG A 26 -4.91 12.99 -0.67
CA ARG A 26 -4.51 11.69 -1.24
C ARG A 26 -3.12 11.28 -0.76
N ALA A 27 -2.16 12.21 -0.76
CA ALA A 27 -0.81 11.98 -0.23
C ALA A 27 -0.83 11.67 1.27
N LEU A 28 -1.59 12.41 2.08
CA LEU A 28 -1.77 12.13 3.50
C LEU A 28 -2.33 10.72 3.74
N LEU A 29 -3.34 10.32 2.96
CA LEU A 29 -3.91 8.98 3.05
C LEU A 29 -2.87 7.91 2.68
N ALA A 30 -2.13 8.10 1.59
CA ALA A 30 -1.08 7.17 1.18
C ALA A 30 0.01 7.03 2.25
N LEU A 31 0.47 8.13 2.85
CA LEU A 31 1.41 8.13 3.98
C LEU A 31 0.91 7.30 5.15
N LEU A 32 -0.34 7.52 5.57
CA LEU A 32 -0.94 6.76 6.67
C LEU A 32 -1.13 5.28 6.33
N LEU A 33 -1.40 4.92 5.07
CA LEU A 33 -1.52 3.52 4.62
C LEU A 33 -0.16 2.81 4.58
N LEU A 34 0.89 3.50 4.12
CA LEU A 34 2.27 2.99 4.14
C LEU A 34 2.83 2.82 5.56
N ARG A 35 2.17 3.45 6.55
CA ARG A 35 2.44 3.36 7.98
C ARG A 35 1.20 2.86 8.76
N HIS A 36 0.38 2.02 8.13
CA HIS A 36 -0.86 1.53 8.73
C HIS A 36 -0.61 0.86 10.09
N ASP A 37 -1.61 0.94 10.98
CA ASP A 37 -1.54 0.45 12.36
C ASP A 37 -0.44 1.06 13.25
N THR A 38 0.34 2.02 12.75
CA THR A 38 1.37 2.75 13.51
C THR A 38 0.97 4.20 13.77
N LEU A 39 1.49 4.79 14.85
CA LEU A 39 1.29 6.19 15.17
C LEU A 39 2.23 7.05 14.33
N VAL A 40 1.66 7.95 13.53
CA VAL A 40 2.41 8.98 12.80
C VAL A 40 2.12 10.35 13.40
N SER A 41 3.15 11.07 13.83
CA SER A 41 2.96 12.39 14.45
C SER A 41 2.50 13.44 13.43
N ALA A 42 1.81 14.49 13.90
CA ALA A 42 1.47 15.61 13.02
C ALA A 42 2.71 16.28 12.40
N GLU A 43 3.82 16.34 13.13
CA GLU A 43 5.10 16.89 12.66
C GLU A 43 5.68 16.06 11.51
N GLN A 44 5.73 14.73 11.67
CA GLN A 44 6.17 13.83 10.59
C GLN A 44 5.30 13.97 9.34
N LEU A 45 3.97 14.07 9.53
CA LEU A 45 3.06 14.29 8.40
C LEU A 45 3.30 15.64 7.71
N ILE A 46 3.71 16.67 8.46
CA ILE A 46 4.05 17.98 7.89
C ILE A 46 5.32 17.86 7.06
N ASP A 47 6.36 17.25 7.62
CA ASP A 47 7.65 17.10 6.95
C ASP A 47 7.51 16.27 5.67
N GLU A 48 6.77 15.17 5.70
CA GLU A 48 6.57 14.32 4.52
C GLU A 48 5.69 14.98 3.45
N LEU A 49 4.72 15.83 3.83
CA LEU A 49 3.82 16.49 2.88
C LEU A 49 4.38 17.77 2.28
N TRP A 50 5.21 18.52 3.00
CA TRP A 50 5.70 19.82 2.55
C TRP A 50 7.23 19.94 2.50
N GLY A 51 7.97 18.94 2.99
CA GLY A 51 9.43 18.97 3.06
C GLY A 51 9.93 20.16 3.87
N GLU A 52 11.00 20.78 3.38
CA GLU A 52 11.68 21.89 4.06
C GLU A 52 10.89 23.20 4.11
N ARG A 53 9.76 23.31 3.38
CA ARG A 53 9.02 24.57 3.24
C ARG A 53 7.54 24.42 3.59
N PRO A 54 7.21 24.03 4.84
CA PRO A 54 5.83 23.97 5.27
C PRO A 54 5.21 25.37 5.36
N PRO A 55 3.94 25.55 4.95
CA PRO A 55 3.24 26.80 5.20
C PRO A 55 3.04 27.01 6.70
N ALA A 56 2.92 28.27 7.15
CA ALA A 56 2.62 28.59 8.55
C ALA A 56 1.32 27.91 9.07
N THR A 57 0.42 27.54 8.14
CA THR A 57 -0.84 26.85 8.43
C THR A 57 -0.76 25.32 8.33
N ALA A 58 0.43 24.72 8.20
CA ALA A 58 0.60 23.29 7.96
C ALA A 58 -0.10 22.42 9.03
N ALA A 59 0.13 22.70 10.31
CA ALA A 59 -0.54 21.98 11.41
C ALA A 59 -2.07 22.06 11.33
N LYS A 60 -2.62 23.26 11.09
CA LYS A 60 -4.07 23.43 10.87
C LYS A 60 -4.55 22.65 9.64
N SER A 61 -3.76 22.62 8.58
CA SER A 61 -4.08 21.93 7.33
C SER A 61 -4.15 20.42 7.53
N ILE A 62 -3.25 19.82 8.33
CA ILE A 62 -3.33 18.40 8.70
C ILE A 62 -4.67 18.08 9.35
N HIS A 63 -5.10 18.87 10.35
CA HIS A 63 -6.39 18.64 11.00
C HIS A 63 -7.57 18.72 10.02
N VAL A 64 -7.54 19.69 9.10
CA VAL A 64 -8.56 19.85 8.05
C VAL A 64 -8.56 18.65 7.11
N TYR A 65 -7.40 18.21 6.64
CA TYR A 65 -7.26 17.07 5.75
C TYR A 65 -7.72 15.77 6.41
N VAL A 66 -7.35 15.53 7.67
CA VAL A 66 -7.84 14.37 8.44
C VAL A 66 -9.36 14.44 8.63
N SER A 67 -9.92 15.61 8.92
CA SER A 67 -11.38 15.78 9.04
C SER A 67 -12.10 15.48 7.71
N GLN A 68 -11.56 15.94 6.59
CA GLN A 68 -12.09 15.67 5.25
C GLN A 68 -11.95 14.20 4.87
N LEU A 69 -10.78 13.60 5.09
CA LEU A 69 -10.57 12.17 4.88
C LEU A 69 -11.53 11.34 5.72
N ARG A 70 -11.72 11.68 7.00
CA ARG A 70 -12.73 11.03 7.84
C ARG A 70 -14.10 11.11 7.18
N LYS A 71 -14.56 12.27 6.71
CA LYS A 71 -15.86 12.41 6.04
C LYS A 71 -15.95 11.58 4.75
N GLU A 72 -14.91 11.61 3.92
CA GLU A 72 -14.83 10.86 2.66
C GLU A 72 -14.86 9.35 2.91
N LEU A 73 -14.22 8.89 3.99
CA LEU A 73 -14.12 7.48 4.36
C LEU A 73 -15.27 7.01 5.28
N ALA A 74 -16.00 7.94 5.93
CA ALA A 74 -17.01 7.70 6.97
C ALA A 74 -18.35 7.17 6.46
N ALA A 75 -18.50 6.87 5.18
CA ALA A 75 -19.68 6.17 4.67
C ALA A 75 -19.94 4.79 5.33
N CYS A 76 -19.13 4.33 6.30
CA CYS A 76 -19.32 3.10 7.07
C CYS A 76 -18.99 3.20 8.58
N ASN A 77 -19.59 4.14 9.31
CA ASN A 77 -19.85 4.01 10.76
C ASN A 77 -18.65 3.71 11.70
N GLY A 78 -17.42 4.06 11.31
CA GLY A 78 -16.23 3.82 12.14
C GLY A 78 -15.14 4.86 11.90
N GLU A 79 -14.40 5.20 12.95
CA GLU A 79 -13.24 6.09 12.86
C GLU A 79 -12.11 5.43 12.06
N VAL A 80 -12.12 5.64 10.74
CA VAL A 80 -11.11 5.09 9.80
C VAL A 80 -9.72 5.65 10.08
N ILE A 81 -9.63 6.89 10.56
CA ILE A 81 -8.39 7.51 11.04
C ILE A 81 -8.61 7.93 12.49
N ARG A 82 -7.84 7.37 13.42
CA ARG A 82 -7.91 7.65 14.86
C ARG A 82 -6.89 8.70 15.23
N THR A 83 -7.28 9.67 16.05
CA THR A 83 -6.33 10.60 16.67
C THR A 83 -5.81 9.95 17.95
N ARG A 84 -4.48 9.93 18.14
CA ARG A 84 -3.84 9.45 19.37
C ARG A 84 -2.73 10.44 19.76
N GLY A 85 -2.89 11.10 20.91
CA GLY A 85 -1.98 12.16 21.33
C GLY A 85 -1.87 13.26 20.26
N SER A 86 -0.64 13.56 19.84
CA SER A 86 -0.30 14.54 18.79
C SER A 86 -0.26 13.95 17.37
N GLY A 87 -0.72 12.71 17.17
CA GLY A 87 -0.63 12.01 15.91
C GLY A 87 -1.89 11.28 15.47
N TYR A 88 -1.73 10.50 14.41
CA TYR A 88 -2.80 9.77 13.75
C TYR A 88 -2.41 8.32 13.50
N VAL A 89 -3.40 7.43 13.61
CA VAL A 89 -3.28 6.02 13.25
C VAL A 89 -4.39 5.69 12.27
N LEU A 90 -4.04 5.02 11.17
CA LEU A 90 -5.01 4.45 10.25
C LEU A 90 -5.01 2.93 10.46
N PRO A 91 -5.97 2.38 11.23
CA PRO A 91 -6.09 0.94 11.37
C PRO A 91 -6.58 0.30 10.09
N VAL A 92 -5.89 -0.75 9.63
CA VAL A 92 -6.25 -1.49 8.42
C VAL A 92 -6.52 -2.94 8.79
N ARG A 93 -7.64 -3.49 8.32
CA ARG A 93 -7.92 -4.91 8.55
C ARG A 93 -6.98 -5.77 7.71
N PRO A 94 -6.55 -6.94 8.18
CA PRO A 94 -5.78 -7.87 7.36
C PRO A 94 -6.48 -8.15 6.03
N GLY A 95 -5.79 -7.92 4.92
CA GLY A 95 -6.32 -8.12 3.56
C GLY A 95 -7.00 -6.90 2.93
N ASP A 96 -7.26 -5.83 3.69
CA ASP A 96 -7.87 -4.59 3.19
C ASP A 96 -6.85 -3.66 2.47
N LEU A 97 -5.54 -3.95 2.53
CA LEU A 97 -4.49 -3.22 1.82
C LEU A 97 -3.73 -4.16 0.87
N ASP A 98 -3.69 -3.82 -0.42
CA ASP A 98 -3.04 -4.65 -1.45
C ASP A 98 -1.54 -4.83 -1.24
N VAL A 99 -0.82 -3.79 -0.79
CA VAL A 99 0.61 -3.85 -0.44
C VAL A 99 0.86 -4.89 0.66
N ALA A 100 0.14 -4.81 1.77
CA ALA A 100 0.27 -5.76 2.87
C ALA A 100 -0.11 -7.19 2.44
N ARG A 101 -1.13 -7.32 1.56
CA ARG A 101 -1.52 -8.61 0.99
C ARG A 101 -0.43 -9.18 0.08
N PHE A 102 0.19 -8.36 -0.76
CA PHE A 102 1.29 -8.73 -1.64
C PHE A 102 2.48 -9.24 -0.83
N GLU A 103 2.92 -8.50 0.19
CA GLU A 103 4.05 -8.88 1.03
C GLU A 103 3.82 -10.20 1.76
N ARG A 104 2.60 -10.40 2.29
CA ARG A 104 2.22 -11.67 2.91
C ARG A 104 2.28 -12.82 1.91
N LEU A 105 1.70 -12.66 0.72
CA LEU A 105 1.69 -13.69 -0.32
C LEU A 105 3.11 -14.01 -0.84
N LEU A 106 3.97 -12.99 -0.99
CA LEU A 106 5.38 -13.17 -1.32
C LEU A 106 6.10 -14.00 -0.25
N GLY A 107 5.91 -13.66 1.03
CA GLY A 107 6.47 -14.43 2.15
C GLY A 107 5.95 -15.86 2.20
N ASP A 108 4.65 -16.06 1.99
CA ASP A 108 4.01 -17.39 1.91
C ASP A 108 4.60 -18.22 0.75
N GLY A 109 4.75 -17.63 -0.44
CA GLY A 109 5.32 -18.29 -1.60
C GLY A 109 6.78 -18.71 -1.41
N ARG A 110 7.62 -17.82 -0.84
CA ARG A 110 9.02 -18.14 -0.54
C ARG A 110 9.16 -19.23 0.52
N ARG A 111 8.30 -19.24 1.55
CA ARG A 111 8.27 -20.33 2.54
C ARG A 111 7.88 -21.66 1.91
N ALA A 112 6.90 -21.66 1.00
CA ALA A 112 6.50 -22.87 0.29
C ALA A 112 7.63 -23.44 -0.58
N LEU A 113 8.39 -22.59 -1.28
CA LEU A 113 9.60 -23.01 -2.01
C LEU A 113 10.62 -23.67 -1.08
N ALA A 114 10.95 -23.01 0.04
CA ALA A 114 11.90 -23.53 1.01
C ALA A 114 11.45 -24.86 1.63
N ALA A 115 10.13 -25.09 1.70
CA ALA A 115 9.53 -26.34 2.17
C ALA A 115 9.41 -27.43 1.08
N GLY A 116 9.86 -27.17 -0.15
CA GLY A 116 9.77 -28.12 -1.25
C GLY A 116 8.37 -28.28 -1.85
N ASP A 117 7.50 -27.26 -1.68
CA ASP A 117 6.15 -27.22 -2.28
C ASP A 117 6.07 -26.12 -3.37
N PRO A 118 6.62 -26.39 -4.56
CA PRO A 118 6.64 -25.41 -5.64
C PRO A 118 5.24 -25.14 -6.22
N ALA A 119 4.29 -26.07 -6.07
CA ALA A 119 2.90 -25.88 -6.51
C ALA A 119 2.19 -24.81 -5.66
N VAL A 120 2.35 -24.86 -4.35
CA VAL A 120 1.81 -23.81 -3.45
C VAL A 120 2.54 -22.50 -3.70
N ALA A 121 3.87 -22.53 -3.89
CA ALA A 121 4.64 -21.32 -4.19
C ALA A 121 4.15 -20.60 -5.45
N ASP A 122 4.07 -21.30 -6.59
CA ASP A 122 3.62 -20.73 -7.87
C ASP A 122 2.24 -20.09 -7.73
N ARG A 123 1.28 -20.79 -7.09
CA ARG A 123 -0.07 -20.24 -6.86
C ARG A 123 -0.04 -18.96 -6.04
N ARG A 124 0.69 -18.92 -4.92
CA ARG A 124 0.76 -17.74 -4.04
C ARG A 124 1.45 -16.56 -4.72
N LEU A 125 2.51 -16.81 -5.47
CA LEU A 125 3.25 -15.77 -6.17
C LEU A 125 2.45 -15.21 -7.36
N ARG A 126 1.68 -16.04 -8.08
CA ARG A 126 0.69 -15.57 -9.08
C ARG A 126 -0.37 -14.69 -8.46
N GLU A 127 -0.96 -15.11 -7.32
CA GLU A 127 -1.92 -14.30 -6.58
C GLU A 127 -1.31 -12.96 -6.14
N ALA A 128 -0.04 -12.94 -5.71
CA ALA A 128 0.67 -11.73 -5.31
C ALA A 128 0.85 -10.77 -6.49
N LEU A 129 1.36 -11.28 -7.61
CA LEU A 129 1.64 -10.48 -8.82
C LEU A 129 0.36 -9.94 -9.46
N ALA A 130 -0.76 -10.67 -9.36
CA ALA A 130 -2.07 -10.22 -9.87
C ALA A 130 -2.65 -9.01 -9.12
N LEU A 131 -2.12 -8.63 -7.95
CA LEU A 131 -2.54 -7.44 -7.23
C LEU A 131 -2.05 -6.13 -7.89
N TRP A 132 -0.98 -6.22 -8.68
CA TRP A 132 -0.35 -5.09 -9.34
C TRP A 132 -1.19 -4.62 -10.53
N ARG A 133 -1.55 -3.33 -10.52
CA ARG A 133 -2.30 -2.64 -11.59
C ARG A 133 -1.45 -1.68 -12.43
N GLY A 134 -0.19 -1.50 -12.05
CA GLY A 134 0.73 -0.55 -12.67
C GLY A 134 1.93 -0.25 -11.77
N PRO A 135 2.67 0.83 -12.03
CA PRO A 135 3.70 1.32 -11.11
C PRO A 135 3.12 1.56 -9.72
N PRO A 136 3.81 1.17 -8.64
CA PRO A 136 3.30 1.37 -7.29
C PRO A 136 3.25 2.87 -6.99
N LEU A 137 2.25 3.32 -6.23
CA LEU A 137 2.08 4.72 -5.84
C LEU A 137 2.10 5.67 -7.06
N ALA A 138 1.47 5.28 -8.18
CA ALA A 138 1.56 6.00 -9.46
C ALA A 138 1.11 7.48 -9.39
N ASP A 139 0.19 7.80 -8.48
CA ASP A 139 -0.26 9.19 -8.26
C ASP A 139 0.76 10.06 -7.50
N PHE A 140 1.82 9.45 -6.97
CA PHE A 140 2.80 10.04 -6.05
C PHE A 140 4.24 9.82 -6.53
N THR A 141 4.46 9.47 -7.80
CA THR A 141 5.79 9.16 -8.36
C THR A 141 6.80 10.30 -8.23
N TYR A 142 6.35 11.54 -8.02
CA TYR A 142 7.23 12.70 -7.81
C TYR A 142 7.25 13.21 -6.36
N GLU A 143 6.50 12.58 -5.47
CA GLU A 143 6.49 12.96 -4.06
C GLU A 143 7.68 12.31 -3.34
N PRO A 144 8.48 13.08 -2.56
CA PRO A 144 9.68 12.56 -1.87
C PRO A 144 9.38 11.39 -0.94
N PHE A 145 8.26 11.46 -0.20
CA PHE A 145 7.87 10.42 0.75
C PHE A 145 7.64 9.05 0.09
N ALA A 146 7.26 9.05 -1.19
CA ALA A 146 6.91 7.84 -1.92
C ALA A 146 8.14 7.13 -2.49
N GLN A 147 9.24 7.85 -2.77
CA GLN A 147 10.39 7.31 -3.53
C GLN A 147 10.98 6.04 -2.92
N ARG A 148 11.17 6.05 -1.59
CA ARG A 148 11.72 4.89 -0.88
C ARG A 148 10.79 3.69 -0.95
N GLU A 149 9.49 3.90 -0.81
CA GLU A 149 8.51 2.82 -0.84
C GLU A 149 8.30 2.30 -2.28
N ILE A 150 8.33 3.17 -3.29
CA ILE A 150 8.30 2.78 -4.70
C ILE A 150 9.47 1.82 -5.00
N ALA A 151 10.70 2.24 -4.71
CA ALA A 151 11.88 1.40 -4.95
C ALA A 151 11.81 0.06 -4.20
N ARG A 152 11.39 0.08 -2.93
CA ARG A 152 11.22 -1.15 -2.13
C ARG A 152 10.18 -2.09 -2.71
N LEU A 153 9.05 -1.56 -3.19
CA LEU A 153 7.97 -2.37 -3.77
C LEU A 153 8.37 -2.94 -5.13
N GLU A 154 9.05 -2.15 -5.97
CA GLU A 154 9.56 -2.62 -7.27
C GLU A 154 10.57 -3.74 -7.09
N GLU A 155 11.52 -3.59 -6.16
CA GLU A 155 12.46 -4.66 -5.80
C GLU A 155 11.73 -5.92 -5.32
N ALA A 156 10.74 -5.77 -4.43
CA ALA A 156 9.94 -6.89 -3.96
C ALA A 156 9.15 -7.57 -5.10
N ARG A 157 8.73 -6.82 -6.13
CA ARG A 157 8.09 -7.36 -7.33
C ARG A 157 9.05 -8.21 -8.15
N LEU A 158 10.30 -7.78 -8.31
CA LEU A 158 11.34 -8.55 -8.99
C LEU A 158 11.58 -9.88 -8.26
N VAL A 159 11.75 -9.83 -6.94
CA VAL A 159 11.88 -11.04 -6.10
C VAL A 159 10.68 -11.99 -6.26
N ALA A 160 9.46 -11.46 -6.36
CA ALA A 160 8.26 -12.26 -6.58
C ALA A 160 8.23 -12.93 -7.96
N LEU A 161 8.71 -12.24 -9.00
CA LEU A 161 8.84 -12.79 -10.35
C LEU A 161 9.89 -13.90 -10.39
N GLU A 162 11.08 -13.65 -9.85
CA GLU A 162 12.17 -14.63 -9.75
C GLU A 162 11.72 -15.88 -9.01
N SER A 163 11.12 -15.72 -7.82
CA SER A 163 10.60 -16.84 -7.04
C SER A 163 9.54 -17.65 -7.80
N ARG A 164 8.74 -17.00 -8.66
CA ARG A 164 7.72 -17.69 -9.46
C ARG A 164 8.36 -18.50 -10.58
N VAL A 165 9.42 -17.97 -11.20
CA VAL A 165 10.22 -18.69 -12.19
C VAL A 165 10.83 -19.94 -11.55
N ASP A 166 11.46 -19.81 -10.40
CA ASP A 166 12.02 -20.96 -9.65
C ASP A 166 10.97 -22.02 -9.34
N ALA A 167 9.77 -21.60 -8.91
CA ALA A 167 8.66 -22.51 -8.65
C ALA A 167 8.19 -23.24 -9.92
N GLY A 168 8.09 -22.54 -11.05
CA GLY A 168 7.71 -23.15 -12.33
C GLY A 168 8.74 -24.14 -12.85
N LEU A 169 10.04 -23.84 -12.70
CA LEU A 169 11.13 -24.73 -13.07
C LEU A 169 11.09 -26.01 -12.24
N ALA A 170 10.90 -25.89 -10.92
CA ALA A 170 10.76 -27.03 -10.02
C ALA A 170 9.53 -27.91 -10.34
N LEU A 171 8.49 -27.34 -10.95
CA LEU A 171 7.30 -28.07 -11.42
C LEU A 171 7.49 -28.72 -12.80
N GLY A 172 8.65 -28.56 -13.44
CA GLY A 172 8.88 -29.04 -14.79
C GLY A 172 8.20 -28.22 -15.88
N ARG A 173 7.61 -27.06 -15.56
CA ARG A 173 6.85 -26.21 -16.48
C ARG A 173 7.72 -25.20 -17.23
N HIS A 174 8.79 -25.70 -17.83
CA HIS A 174 9.80 -24.89 -18.53
C HIS A 174 9.18 -24.07 -19.68
N ASP A 175 8.17 -24.61 -20.37
CA ASP A 175 7.56 -23.99 -21.55
C ASP A 175 6.52 -22.90 -21.22
N GLU A 176 6.00 -22.82 -19.99
CA GLU A 176 4.99 -21.82 -19.56
C GLU A 176 5.62 -20.58 -18.89
N LEU A 177 6.95 -20.52 -18.77
CA LEU A 177 7.68 -19.47 -18.05
C LEU A 177 8.11 -18.29 -18.95
N VAL A 178 7.98 -18.44 -20.26
CA VAL A 178 8.27 -17.41 -21.26
C VAL A 178 6.94 -16.83 -21.78
N GLY A 179 6.25 -16.06 -20.94
CA GLY A 179 4.94 -15.47 -21.28
C GLY A 179 4.50 -14.37 -20.34
#